data_AF-W1YCX7-F1
#
_entry.id   AF-W1YCX7-F1
#
_cell.length_a   1.000
_cell.length_b   1.000
_cell.length_c   1.000
_cell.angle_alpha   90.00
_cell.angle_beta   90.00
_cell.angle_gamma   90.00
#
_symmetry.space_group_name_H-M   'P 1'
#
loop_
_entity.id
_entity.type
_entity.pdbx_description
1 polymer ?
#
loop_
_entity_poly.entity_id
_entity_poly.type
_entity_poly.pdbx_seq_one_letter_code
_entity_poly.pdbx_strand_id
1 'polypeptide(L)' 'SGTRKEELLTTQEELQKMWILRKIIHPMGEIDAMEFLINKLAMTKTNDDFFEMMKRS' A
#
# COMPACT_ATOMS: atom_id res chain seq x y z
N SER A 1 -5.16 -5.55 -8.26
CA SER A 1 -4.28 -6.27 -9.19
C SER A 1 -3.17 -6.97 -8.40
N GLY A 2 -2.71 -8.15 -8.80
CA GLY A 2 -1.64 -8.89 -8.12
C GLY A 2 -0.78 -9.67 -9.11
N THR A 3 0.51 -9.82 -8.81
CA THR A 3 1.46 -10.58 -9.64
C THR A 3 1.54 -12.02 -9.15
N ARG A 4 1.57 -12.98 -10.08
CA ARG A 4 1.69 -14.40 -9.74
C ARG A 4 3.03 -14.66 -9.03
N LYS A 5 2.99 -15.43 -7.93
CA LYS A 5 4.14 -15.72 -7.07
C LYS A 5 4.81 -14.48 -6.47
N GLU A 6 4.03 -13.50 -6.02
CA GLU A 6 4.55 -12.28 -5.37
C GLU A 6 5.43 -12.57 -4.15
N GLU A 7 5.25 -13.73 -3.49
CA GLU A 7 6.09 -14.22 -2.40
C GLU A 7 7.54 -14.53 -2.77
N LEU A 8 7.86 -14.66 -4.07
CA LEU A 8 9.24 -14.83 -4.54
C LEU A 8 9.94 -13.51 -4.85
N LEU A 9 9.18 -12.40 -4.91
CA LEU A 9 9.67 -11.08 -5.32
C LEU A 9 9.76 -10.10 -4.15
N THR A 10 9.09 -10.40 -3.06
CA THR A 10 8.97 -9.51 -1.90
C THR A 10 9.10 -10.31 -0.62
N THR A 11 9.56 -9.67 0.44
CA THR A 11 9.63 -10.30 1.75
C THR A 11 8.23 -10.52 2.32
N GLN A 12 8.12 -11.46 3.26
CA GLN A 12 6.84 -11.73 3.93
C GLN A 12 6.25 -10.47 4.61
N GLU A 13 7.11 -9.60 5.13
CA GLU A 13 6.69 -8.35 5.77
C GLU A 13 6.10 -7.37 4.74
N GLU A 14 6.75 -7.19 3.60
CA GLU A 14 6.24 -6.34 2.51
C GLU A 14 4.93 -6.87 1.93
N LEU A 15 4.80 -8.19 1.78
CA LEU A 15 3.54 -8.82 1.39
C LEU A 15 2.40 -8.48 2.34
N GLN A 16 2.64 -8.54 3.65
CA GLN A 16 1.64 -8.17 4.65
C GLN A 16 1.27 -6.69 4.57
N LYS A 17 2.27 -5.80 4.41
CA LYS A 17 2.06 -4.35 4.21
C LYS A 17 1.19 -4.08 2.97
N MET A 18 1.50 -4.71 1.83
CA MET A 18 0.70 -4.60 0.61
C MET A 18 -0.72 -5.14 0.79
N TRP A 19 -0.90 -6.24 1.52
CA TRP A 19 -2.22 -6.80 1.78
C TRP A 19 -3.09 -5.87 2.62
N ILE A 20 -2.52 -5.23 3.64
CA ILE A 20 -3.22 -4.20 4.42
C ILE A 20 -3.61 -3.02 3.52
N LEU A 21 -2.68 -2.52 2.70
CA LEU A 21 -2.98 -1.43 1.76
C LEU A 21 -4.14 -1.81 0.83
N ARG A 22 -4.11 -3.02 0.26
CA ARG A 22 -5.17 -3.53 -0.63
C ARG A 22 -6.54 -3.51 0.07
N LYS A 23 -6.61 -3.88 1.35
CA LYS A 23 -7.86 -3.84 2.12
C LYS A 23 -8.38 -2.44 2.35
N ILE A 24 -7.50 -1.46 2.56
CA ILE A 24 -7.87 -0.06 2.78
C ILE A 24 -8.47 0.54 1.51
N ILE A 25 -7.87 0.28 0.34
CA ILE A 25 -8.32 0.85 -0.93
C ILE A 25 -9.49 0.11 -1.57
N HIS A 26 -9.71 -1.17 -1.25
CA HIS A 26 -10.77 -1.97 -1.87
C HIS A 26 -12.20 -1.42 -1.72
N PRO A 27 -12.62 -0.86 -0.55
CA PRO A 27 -13.94 -0.25 -0.43
C PRO A 27 -14.04 1.16 -1.04
N MET A 28 -12.92 1.76 -1.46
CA MET A 28 -12.89 3.09 -2.07
C MET A 28 -13.24 3.01 -3.56
N GLY A 29 -13.83 4.06 -4.12
CA GLY A 29 -13.96 4.20 -5.58
C GLY A 29 -12.58 4.31 -6.23
N GLU A 30 -12.44 3.91 -7.50
CA GLU A 30 -11.14 3.90 -8.19
C GLU A 30 -10.44 5.27 -8.19
N ILE A 31 -11.20 6.35 -8.36
CA ILE A 31 -10.70 7.73 -8.36
C ILE A 31 -10.21 8.09 -6.95
N ASP A 32 -11.07 7.91 -5.94
CA ASP A 32 -10.75 8.24 -4.54
C ASP A 32 -9.55 7.45 -4.03
N ALA A 33 -9.44 6.17 -4.39
CA ALA A 33 -8.32 5.33 -4.05
C ALA A 33 -7.01 5.87 -4.65
N MET A 34 -7.06 6.37 -5.88
CA MET A 34 -5.89 6.90 -6.57
C MET A 34 -5.44 8.24 -6.00
N GLU A 35 -6.38 9.14 -5.72
CA GLU A 35 -6.09 10.40 -5.04
C GLU A 35 -5.54 10.14 -3.63
N PHE A 36 -6.13 9.22 -2.88
CA PHE A 36 -5.63 8.81 -1.57
C PHE A 36 -4.17 8.34 -1.65
N LEU A 37 -3.85 7.44 -2.59
CA LEU A 37 -2.51 6.93 -2.78
C LEU A 37 -1.51 8.03 -3.13
N ILE A 38 -1.83 8.87 -4.12
CA ILE A 38 -0.95 9.96 -4.56
C ILE A 38 -0.67 10.92 -3.39
N ASN A 39 -1.72 11.34 -2.67
CA ASN A 39 -1.59 12.26 -1.55
C ASN A 39 -0.71 11.67 -0.43
N LYS A 40 -0.90 10.39 -0.09
CA LYS A 40 -0.11 9.75 0.98
C LYS A 40 1.34 9.50 0.57
N LEU A 41 1.58 9.05 -0.67
CA LEU A 41 2.92 8.83 -1.18
C LEU A 41 3.71 10.15 -1.26
N ALA A 42 3.07 11.25 -1.68
CA ALA A 42 3.71 12.56 -1.76
C ALA A 42 4.18 13.11 -0.39
N MET A 43 3.59 12.65 0.71
CA MET A 43 3.99 13.04 2.08
C MET A 43 5.22 12.29 2.59
N THR A 44 5.67 11.25 1.89
CA THR A 44 6.73 10.34 2.36
C THR A 44 7.85 10.21 1.34
N LYS A 45 9.10 10.17 1.80
CA LYS A 45 10.25 10.07 0.90
C LYS A 45 10.53 8.65 0.45
N THR A 46 10.18 7.65 1.27
CA THR A 46 10.43 6.23 1.01
C THR A 46 9.17 5.39 1.21
N ASN A 47 9.14 4.20 0.62
CA ASN A 47 8.05 3.25 0.81
C ASN A 47 7.93 2.78 2.26
N ASP A 48 9.06 2.65 2.97
CA ASP A 48 9.05 2.29 4.39
C ASP A 48 8.35 3.35 5.23
N ASP A 49 8.65 4.64 4.99
CA ASP A 49 7.99 5.75 5.68
C ASP A 49 6.48 5.76 5.39
N PHE A 50 6.08 5.48 4.15
CA PHE A 50 4.68 5.35 3.75
C PHE A 50 3.96 4.25 4.54
N PHE A 51 4.54 3.06 4.59
CA PHE A 51 3.93 1.94 5.31
C PHE A 51 3.93 2.14 6.83
N GLU A 52 4.95 2.78 7.40
CA GLU A 52 4.96 3.16 8.81
C GLU A 52 3.90 4.21 9.16
N MET A 53 3.69 5.20 8.28
CA MET A 53 2.60 6.17 8.43
C MET A 53 1.23 5.49 8.46
N MET A 54 1.00 4.48 7.61
CA MET A 54 -0.27 3.75 7.58
C MET A 54 -0.50 2.84 8.79
N LYS A 55 0.56 2.33 9.45
CA LYS A 55 0.43 1.55 10.70
C LYS A 55 -0.05 2.39 11.88
N ARG A 56 0.19 3.71 11.86
CA ARG A 56 -0.14 4.65 12.94
C ARG A 56 -1.57 5.22 12.85
N SER A 57 -2.35 4.77 11.86
CA SER A 57 -3.70 5.26 11.55
C SER A 57 -4.79 4.35 12.10
#